data_AF-A0ABD5MYX2-F1
#
_entry.id   AF-A0ABD5MYX2-F1
#
_cell.length_a   1.000
_cell.length_b   1.000
_cell.length_c   1.000
_cell.angle_alpha   90.00
_cell.angle_beta   90.00
_cell.angle_gamma   90.00
#
_symmetry.space_group_name_H-M   'P 1'
#
loop_
_entity.id
_entity.type
_entity.pdbx_description
1 polymer ?
#
loop_
_entity_poly.entity_id
_entity_poly.type
_entity_poly.pdbx_seq_one_letter_code
_entity_poly.pdbx_strand_id
1 'polypeptide(L)'
;MKRRLLDVNNILPIEDLLATESLKLDKLQRQKEGGDLTSEKVVSRTELQDLAPEVCHTVEDLLGVEVTNRPPIRYFSLIRPGLPELTIIYSYSLSISHAKKSLEPLLTGQISVENIFYATMSLAPFALVAFTHYILKDSNYQTFWERINIKKGPRTKVIPSVAHEYTHHIQNKDDAIPRKSTIFREGQARQIEAKVAEIYCERECNEAFLYDVQDLRVGELKSTYLWLCQKFGKVPKQSLLSIKTSMDTEKDQSPHSLGNTLFLLYPTLTGKEFYVPVTHQILQPS
;
A
#
# COMPACT_ATOMS: atom_id res chain seq x y z
N MET A 1 12.81 13.46 9.04
CA MET A 1 11.81 12.51 9.59
C MET A 1 12.37 11.11 9.84
N LYS A 2 12.89 10.37 8.84
CA LYS A 2 13.43 9.01 9.05
C LYS A 2 14.44 8.92 10.22
N ARG A 3 15.41 9.82 10.33
CA ARG A 3 16.35 9.83 11.48
C ARG A 3 15.66 10.02 12.84
N ARG A 4 14.62 10.86 12.91
CA ARG A 4 13.82 11.07 14.13
C ARG A 4 12.96 9.86 14.49
N LEU A 5 12.46 9.10 13.50
CA LEU A 5 11.74 7.84 13.71
C LEU A 5 12.66 6.73 14.21
N LEU A 6 13.87 6.68 13.66
CA LEU A 6 14.84 5.63 13.89
C LEU A 6 15.72 5.88 15.12
N ASP A 7 15.15 6.50 16.14
CA ASP A 7 15.80 6.79 17.41
C ASP A 7 15.43 5.73 18.46
N VAL A 8 16.40 5.31 19.26
CA VAL A 8 16.19 4.33 20.34
C VAL A 8 15.16 4.83 21.36
N ASN A 9 15.04 6.15 21.54
CA ASN A 9 14.08 6.76 22.45
C ASN A 9 12.62 6.58 22.01
N ASN A 10 12.37 6.22 20.74
CA ASN A 10 11.02 5.93 20.25
C ASN A 10 10.52 4.54 20.60
N ILE A 11 11.37 3.65 21.12
CA ILE A 11 10.95 2.30 21.49
C ILE A 11 9.81 2.37 22.53
N LEU A 12 9.96 3.18 23.58
CA LEU A 12 8.92 3.32 24.62
C LEU A 12 7.59 3.87 24.08
N PRO A 13 7.56 5.01 23.34
CA PRO A 13 6.33 5.45 22.67
C PRO A 13 5.68 4.40 21.75
N ILE A 14 6.48 3.60 21.03
CA ILE A 14 5.94 2.53 20.19
C ILE A 14 5.34 1.41 21.04
N GLU A 15 5.95 1.06 22.16
CA GLU A 15 5.39 0.08 23.10
C GLU A 15 4.03 0.54 23.64
N ASP A 16 3.90 1.81 24.00
CA ASP A 16 2.65 2.40 24.51
C ASP A 16 1.56 2.44 23.42
N LEU A 17 1.93 2.82 22.19
CA LEU A 17 1.03 2.76 21.04
C LEU A 17 0.60 1.32 20.75
N LEU A 18 1.55 0.39 20.72
CA LEU A 18 1.28 -1.01 20.44
C LEU A 18 0.35 -1.62 21.49
N ALA A 19 0.54 -1.32 22.78
CA ALA A 19 -0.37 -1.75 23.85
C ALA A 19 -1.79 -1.20 23.63
N THR A 20 -1.92 0.09 23.37
CA THR A 20 -3.21 0.77 23.17
C THR A 20 -3.94 0.23 21.95
N GLU A 21 -3.25 0.14 20.81
CA GLU A 21 -3.83 -0.32 19.56
C GLU A 21 -4.14 -1.83 19.59
N SER A 22 -3.37 -2.62 20.34
CA SER A 22 -3.67 -4.05 20.55
C SER A 22 -4.95 -4.25 21.35
N LEU A 23 -5.23 -3.43 22.36
CA LEU A 23 -6.49 -3.51 23.12
C LEU A 23 -7.71 -3.22 22.24
N LYS A 24 -7.60 -2.25 21.34
CA LYS A 24 -8.66 -1.96 20.35
C LYS A 24 -8.88 -3.14 19.41
N LEU A 25 -7.79 -3.73 18.90
CA LEU A 25 -7.88 -4.90 18.02
C LEU A 25 -8.48 -6.12 18.72
N ASP A 26 -8.09 -6.41 19.96
CA ASP A 26 -8.62 -7.52 20.75
C ASP A 26 -10.15 -7.41 20.93
N LYS A 27 -10.67 -6.20 21.18
CA LYS A 27 -12.12 -5.94 21.20
C LYS A 27 -12.76 -6.33 19.86
N LEU A 28 -12.22 -5.82 18.75
CA LEU A 28 -12.75 -6.07 17.40
C LEU A 28 -12.65 -7.56 17.01
N GLN A 29 -11.58 -8.27 17.42
CA GLN A 29 -11.41 -9.71 17.22
C GLN A 29 -12.48 -10.51 17.95
N ARG A 30 -12.77 -10.19 19.21
CA ARG A 30 -13.84 -10.85 19.97
C ARG A 30 -15.22 -10.63 19.34
N GLN A 31 -15.50 -9.42 18.86
CA GLN A 31 -16.74 -9.12 18.15
C GLN A 31 -16.84 -9.91 16.84
N LYS A 32 -15.74 -10.04 16.10
CA LYS A 32 -15.68 -10.85 14.88
C LYS A 32 -15.95 -12.33 15.16
N GLU A 33 -15.30 -12.88 16.19
CA GLU A 33 -15.48 -14.27 16.62
C GLU A 33 -16.91 -14.53 17.13
N GLY A 34 -17.53 -13.54 17.77
CA GLY A 34 -18.93 -13.57 18.18
C GLY A 34 -19.94 -13.41 17.03
N GLY A 35 -19.49 -13.01 15.83
CA GLY A 35 -20.35 -12.75 14.68
C GLY A 35 -21.01 -11.37 14.66
N ASP A 36 -20.63 -10.48 15.57
CA ASP A 36 -21.18 -9.12 15.69
C ASP A 36 -20.66 -8.19 14.57
N LEU A 37 -19.48 -8.48 14.03
CA LEU A 37 -18.96 -7.77 12.85
C LEU A 37 -19.59 -8.35 11.58
N THR A 38 -20.73 -7.77 11.19
CA THR A 38 -21.45 -8.20 9.99
C THR A 38 -20.61 -7.98 8.73
N SER A 39 -20.40 -9.07 7.99
CA SER A 39 -19.80 -8.99 6.66
C SER A 39 -20.87 -8.53 5.68
N GLU A 40 -20.77 -7.27 5.26
CA GLU A 40 -21.69 -6.71 4.28
C GLU A 40 -21.63 -7.44 2.93
N LYS A 41 -22.64 -7.18 2.10
CA LYS A 41 -22.65 -7.68 0.72
C LYS A 41 -21.45 -7.11 -0.05
N VAL A 42 -20.93 -7.93 -0.95
CA VAL A 42 -19.87 -7.49 -1.88
C VAL A 42 -20.40 -6.33 -2.72
N VAL A 43 -19.65 -5.24 -2.74
CA VAL A 43 -20.01 -4.02 -3.46
C VAL A 43 -20.10 -4.29 -4.96
N SER A 44 -21.21 -3.88 -5.55
CA SER A 44 -21.46 -4.07 -6.98
C SER A 44 -20.67 -3.05 -7.83
N ARG A 45 -20.56 -3.26 -9.15
CA ARG A 45 -19.90 -2.27 -10.03
C ARG A 45 -20.63 -0.92 -10.05
N THR A 46 -21.95 -0.96 -10.05
CA THR A 46 -22.79 0.24 -10.02
C THR A 46 -22.63 0.98 -8.70
N GLU A 47 -22.70 0.23 -7.59
CA GLU A 47 -22.47 0.82 -6.26
C GLU A 47 -21.07 1.42 -6.12
N LEU A 48 -20.03 0.79 -6.68
CA LEU A 48 -18.68 1.37 -6.71
C LEU A 48 -18.64 2.70 -7.48
N GLN A 49 -19.40 2.84 -8.56
CA GLN A 49 -19.45 4.08 -9.35
C GLN A 49 -20.07 5.23 -8.55
N ASP A 50 -21.04 4.92 -7.68
CA ASP A 50 -21.68 5.90 -6.82
C ASP A 50 -20.83 6.22 -5.57
N LEU A 51 -20.17 5.20 -5.02
CA LEU A 51 -19.38 5.29 -3.80
C LEU A 51 -18.02 5.97 -4.00
N ALA A 52 -17.35 5.70 -5.14
CA ALA A 52 -16.01 6.20 -5.40
C ALA A 52 -15.92 7.75 -5.35
N PRO A 53 -16.81 8.53 -6.00
CA PRO A 53 -16.80 9.99 -5.90
C PRO A 53 -16.94 10.50 -4.46
N GLU A 54 -17.77 9.86 -3.66
CA GLU A 54 -18.00 10.22 -2.26
C GLU A 54 -16.73 10.01 -1.42
N VAL A 55 -16.10 8.84 -1.56
CA VAL A 55 -14.84 8.54 -0.86
C VAL A 55 -13.74 9.50 -1.30
N CYS A 56 -13.63 9.79 -2.61
CA CYS A 56 -12.68 10.77 -3.12
C CYS A 56 -12.88 12.15 -2.52
N HIS A 57 -14.12 12.63 -2.42
CA HIS A 57 -14.42 13.91 -1.82
C HIS A 57 -14.05 13.94 -0.32
N THR A 58 -14.34 12.86 0.41
CA THR A 58 -13.93 12.74 1.81
C THR A 58 -12.41 12.83 1.98
N VAL A 59 -11.65 12.20 1.08
CA VAL A 59 -10.18 12.27 1.08
C VAL A 59 -9.68 13.69 0.75
N GLU A 60 -10.29 14.34 -0.24
CA GLU A 60 -9.99 15.74 -0.61
C GLU A 60 -10.21 16.69 0.57
N ASP A 61 -11.33 16.56 1.27
CA ASP A 61 -11.67 17.35 2.45
C ASP A 61 -10.66 17.12 3.59
N LEU A 62 -10.30 15.86 3.85
CA LEU A 62 -9.31 15.51 4.87
C LEU A 62 -7.92 16.08 4.57
N LEU A 63 -7.56 16.16 3.28
CA LEU A 63 -6.27 16.67 2.82
C LEU A 63 -6.29 18.18 2.52
N GLY A 64 -7.45 18.82 2.54
CA GLY A 64 -7.62 20.23 2.20
C GLY A 64 -7.19 20.57 0.77
N VAL A 65 -7.45 19.66 -0.18
CA VAL A 65 -7.10 19.83 -1.60
C VAL A 65 -8.33 19.75 -2.48
N GLU A 66 -8.31 20.44 -3.62
CA GLU A 66 -9.36 20.34 -4.62
C GLU A 66 -8.79 19.72 -5.91
N VAL A 67 -9.31 18.55 -6.28
CA VAL A 67 -8.81 17.80 -7.45
C VAL A 67 -9.81 17.91 -8.59
N THR A 68 -9.40 18.60 -9.66
CA THR A 68 -10.26 18.84 -10.83
C THR A 68 -10.47 17.59 -11.70
N ASN A 69 -9.51 16.66 -11.70
CA ASN A 69 -9.53 15.47 -12.55
C ASN A 69 -9.34 14.20 -11.72
N ARG A 70 -10.45 13.56 -11.31
CA ARG A 70 -10.40 12.30 -10.55
C ARG A 70 -10.08 11.11 -11.47
N PRO A 71 -9.23 10.16 -11.02
CA PRO A 71 -8.90 8.99 -11.81
C PRO A 71 -10.10 8.03 -11.84
N PRO A 72 -10.31 7.27 -12.91
CA PRO A 72 -11.33 6.23 -12.93
C PRO A 72 -10.98 5.14 -11.90
N ILE A 73 -11.93 4.85 -11.01
CA ILE A 73 -11.85 3.77 -10.01
C ILE A 73 -12.64 2.56 -10.53
N ARG A 74 -12.00 1.38 -10.57
CA ARG A 74 -12.61 0.15 -11.10
C ARG A 74 -12.17 -1.06 -10.29
N TYR A 75 -12.95 -2.14 -10.36
CA TYR A 75 -12.49 -3.41 -9.82
C TYR A 75 -11.38 -4.05 -10.66
N PHE A 76 -10.43 -4.68 -10.00
CA PHE A 76 -9.54 -5.65 -10.62
C PHE A 76 -10.36 -6.71 -11.34
N SER A 77 -10.05 -6.85 -12.62
CA SER A 77 -10.65 -7.83 -13.49
C SER A 77 -9.57 -8.81 -13.87
N LEU A 78 -9.42 -9.90 -13.10
CA LEU A 78 -8.58 -11.05 -13.48
C LEU A 78 -8.93 -11.60 -14.88
N ILE A 79 -10.12 -11.27 -15.40
CA ILE A 79 -10.66 -11.72 -16.69
C ILE A 79 -11.07 -10.52 -17.57
N ARG A 80 -10.24 -9.47 -17.62
CA ARG A 80 -10.21 -8.59 -18.80
C ARG A 80 -8.76 -8.27 -19.06
N PRO A 81 -8.15 -8.82 -20.13
CA PRO A 81 -6.79 -8.46 -20.48
C PRO A 81 -6.75 -6.95 -20.67
N GLY A 82 -6.03 -6.26 -19.80
CA GLY A 82 -5.53 -4.95 -20.17
C GLY A 82 -4.56 -5.14 -21.34
N LEU A 83 -4.46 -4.12 -22.21
CA LEU A 83 -3.32 -3.98 -23.12
C LEU A 83 -1.97 -4.30 -22.43
N PRO A 84 -1.70 -3.90 -21.18
CA PRO A 84 -0.45 -4.24 -20.49
C PRO A 84 -0.23 -5.74 -20.31
N GLU A 85 -1.27 -6.53 -20.01
CA GLU A 85 -1.14 -7.98 -19.80
C GLU A 85 -1.00 -8.72 -21.11
N LEU A 86 -1.70 -8.31 -22.17
CA LEU A 86 -1.48 -8.84 -23.52
C LEU A 86 -0.10 -8.45 -24.04
N THR A 87 0.36 -7.22 -23.81
CA THR A 87 1.72 -6.82 -24.14
C THR A 87 2.72 -7.64 -23.33
N ILE A 88 2.53 -7.83 -22.02
CA ILE A 88 3.38 -8.69 -21.19
C ILE A 88 3.39 -10.14 -21.72
N ILE A 89 2.23 -10.75 -21.96
CA ILE A 89 2.10 -12.13 -22.49
C ILE A 89 2.70 -12.24 -23.91
N TYR A 90 2.44 -11.27 -24.78
CA TYR A 90 2.96 -11.22 -26.15
C TYR A 90 4.47 -11.03 -26.14
N SER A 91 4.99 -10.15 -25.28
CA SER A 91 6.41 -9.93 -25.12
C SER A 91 7.10 -11.13 -24.47
N TYR A 92 6.49 -11.83 -23.50
CA TYR A 92 6.99 -13.14 -23.01
C TYR A 92 7.02 -14.16 -24.14
N SER A 93 5.96 -14.25 -24.94
CA SER A 93 5.87 -15.17 -26.08
C SER A 93 6.93 -14.89 -27.14
N LEU A 94 7.13 -13.61 -27.49
CA LEU A 94 8.19 -13.15 -28.40
C LEU A 94 9.56 -13.49 -27.83
N SER A 95 9.80 -13.19 -26.55
CA SER A 95 11.10 -13.38 -25.94
C SER A 95 11.46 -14.87 -25.82
N ILE A 96 10.48 -15.74 -25.52
CA ILE A 96 10.66 -17.21 -25.55
C ILE A 96 10.97 -17.69 -26.98
N SER A 97 10.23 -17.20 -27.98
CA SER A 97 10.48 -17.54 -29.40
C SER A 97 11.87 -17.09 -29.86
N HIS A 98 12.30 -15.90 -29.47
CA HIS A 98 13.65 -15.40 -29.78
C HIS A 98 14.73 -16.17 -29.03
N ALA A 99 14.53 -16.48 -27.74
CA ALA A 99 15.45 -17.30 -26.96
C ALA A 99 15.67 -18.68 -27.61
N LYS A 100 14.59 -19.35 -28.05
CA LYS A 100 14.67 -20.62 -28.80
C LYS A 100 15.51 -20.50 -30.06
N LYS A 101 15.25 -19.47 -30.88
CA LYS A 101 16.03 -19.21 -32.12
C LYS A 101 17.49 -18.85 -31.87
N SER A 102 17.81 -18.23 -30.73
CA SER A 102 19.21 -17.96 -30.37
C SER A 102 19.95 -19.17 -29.76
N LEU A 103 19.21 -20.14 -29.21
CA LEU A 103 19.76 -21.37 -28.63
C LEU A 103 20.04 -22.45 -29.69
N GLU A 104 19.24 -22.50 -30.74
CA GLU A 104 19.36 -23.48 -31.83
C GLU A 104 20.77 -23.48 -32.49
N PRO A 105 21.41 -22.34 -32.79
CA PRO A 105 22.76 -22.30 -33.35
C PRO A 105 23.87 -22.66 -32.35
N LEU A 106 23.65 -22.43 -31.05
CA LEU A 106 24.56 -22.85 -29.99
C LEU A 106 24.57 -24.38 -29.86
N LEU A 107 23.40 -25.02 -30.02
CA LEU A 107 23.27 -26.47 -29.99
C LEU A 107 23.84 -27.17 -31.24
N THR A 108 23.86 -26.48 -32.39
CA THR A 108 24.42 -27.00 -33.65
C THR A 108 25.87 -26.59 -33.89
N GLY A 109 26.47 -25.79 -33.02
CA GLY A 109 27.86 -25.32 -33.12
C GLY A 109 28.11 -24.23 -34.16
N GLN A 110 27.05 -23.63 -34.72
CA GLN A 110 27.13 -22.60 -35.75
C GLN A 110 26.96 -21.21 -35.13
N ILE A 111 28.02 -20.67 -34.53
CA ILE A 111 28.00 -19.31 -33.95
C ILE A 111 28.29 -18.30 -35.06
N SER A 112 27.30 -17.48 -35.43
CA SER A 112 27.43 -16.35 -36.37
C SER A 112 27.20 -15.02 -35.64
N VAL A 113 27.70 -13.93 -36.22
CA VAL A 113 27.45 -12.55 -35.72
C VAL A 113 25.94 -12.25 -35.67
N GLU A 114 25.19 -12.80 -36.62
CA GLU A 114 23.74 -12.68 -36.69
C GLU A 114 23.06 -13.35 -35.48
N ASN A 115 23.54 -14.53 -35.06
CA ASN A 115 23.02 -15.25 -33.90
C ASN A 115 23.27 -14.50 -32.57
N ILE A 116 24.43 -13.84 -32.44
CA ILE A 116 24.76 -12.99 -31.28
C ILE A 116 23.88 -11.74 -31.26
N PHE A 117 23.61 -11.14 -32.42
CA PHE A 117 22.71 -9.99 -32.55
C PHE A 117 21.27 -10.35 -32.12
N TYR A 118 20.73 -11.48 -32.61
CA TYR A 118 19.40 -11.96 -32.19
C TYR A 118 19.34 -12.32 -30.70
N ALA A 119 20.40 -12.88 -30.13
CA ALA A 119 20.48 -13.15 -28.69
C ALA A 119 20.50 -11.86 -27.85
N THR A 120 21.15 -10.80 -28.33
CA THR A 120 21.19 -9.51 -27.63
C THR A 120 19.85 -8.78 -27.73
N MET A 121 19.24 -8.82 -28.92
CA MET A 121 17.91 -8.23 -29.16
C MET A 121 16.78 -8.98 -28.44
N SER A 122 16.97 -10.24 -28.04
CA SER A 122 15.98 -10.99 -27.25
C SER A 122 15.97 -10.62 -25.76
N LEU A 123 17.09 -10.12 -25.23
CA LEU A 123 17.21 -9.68 -23.85
C LEU A 123 16.55 -8.31 -23.59
N ALA A 124 16.51 -7.42 -24.57
CA ALA A 124 15.92 -6.09 -24.42
C ALA A 124 14.39 -6.12 -24.16
N PRO A 125 13.58 -6.92 -24.89
CA PRO A 125 12.16 -7.15 -24.56
C PRO A 125 11.98 -7.79 -23.19
N PHE A 126 12.82 -8.75 -22.79
CA PHE A 126 12.78 -9.33 -21.44
C PHE A 126 13.01 -8.28 -20.36
N ALA A 127 13.99 -7.40 -20.54
CA ALA A 127 14.27 -6.31 -19.60
C ALA A 127 13.10 -5.30 -19.53
N LEU A 128 12.51 -4.94 -20.68
CA LEU A 128 11.36 -4.05 -20.74
C LEU A 128 10.10 -4.67 -20.09
N VAL A 129 9.88 -5.97 -20.29
CA VAL A 129 8.78 -6.74 -19.66
C VAL A 129 8.99 -6.87 -18.17
N ALA A 130 10.20 -7.24 -17.73
CA ALA A 130 10.53 -7.32 -16.32
C ALA A 130 10.36 -5.95 -15.64
N PHE A 131 10.78 -4.87 -16.30
CA PHE A 131 10.61 -3.50 -15.82
C PHE A 131 9.14 -3.07 -15.75
N THR A 132 8.35 -3.31 -16.80
CA THR A 132 6.92 -3.00 -16.81
C THR A 132 6.14 -3.85 -15.81
N HIS A 133 6.44 -5.15 -15.71
CA HIS A 133 5.86 -6.04 -14.71
C HIS A 133 6.23 -5.59 -13.29
N TYR A 134 7.49 -5.22 -13.05
CA TYR A 134 7.96 -4.68 -11.76
C TYR A 134 7.23 -3.39 -11.39
N ILE A 135 7.04 -2.48 -12.34
CA ILE A 135 6.29 -1.22 -12.11
C ILE A 135 4.80 -1.48 -11.88
N LEU A 136 4.21 -2.46 -12.57
CA LEU A 136 2.76 -2.72 -12.52
C LEU A 136 2.34 -3.64 -11.36
N LYS A 137 3.23 -4.49 -10.85
CA LYS A 137 2.91 -5.49 -9.81
C LYS A 137 2.75 -4.86 -8.43
N ASP A 138 3.46 -3.77 -8.15
CA ASP A 138 3.61 -3.24 -6.79
C ASP A 138 2.74 -2.00 -6.49
N SER A 139 1.73 -1.68 -7.32
CA SER A 139 0.79 -0.60 -6.99
C SER A 139 -0.60 -0.83 -7.57
N ASN A 140 -1.63 -0.80 -6.72
CA ASN A 140 -3.02 -0.77 -7.18
C ASN A 140 -3.35 0.58 -7.86
N TYR A 141 -2.59 1.64 -7.53
CA TYR A 141 -2.51 2.88 -8.30
C TYR A 141 -1.53 2.78 -9.47
N GLN A 142 -2.06 2.64 -10.68
CA GLN A 142 -1.26 2.59 -11.90
C GLN A 142 -0.85 4.01 -12.34
N THR A 143 0.29 4.48 -11.85
CA THR A 143 0.82 5.84 -12.10
C THR A 143 0.86 6.20 -13.59
N PHE A 144 1.21 5.25 -14.47
CA PHE A 144 1.26 5.49 -15.91
C PHE A 144 -0.12 5.73 -16.56
N TRP A 145 -1.17 5.11 -16.02
CA TRP A 145 -2.51 5.18 -16.60
C TRP A 145 -3.44 6.13 -15.83
N GLU A 146 -2.97 6.67 -14.70
CA GLU A 146 -3.76 7.42 -13.73
C GLU A 146 -5.08 6.70 -13.39
N ARG A 147 -4.99 5.41 -13.02
CA ARG A 147 -6.16 4.59 -12.66
C ARG A 147 -5.97 3.92 -11.31
N ILE A 148 -7.09 3.75 -10.61
CA ILE A 148 -7.16 3.01 -9.36
C ILE A 148 -7.90 1.71 -9.60
N ASN A 149 -7.23 0.59 -9.34
CA ASN A 149 -7.84 -0.73 -9.40
C ASN A 149 -8.04 -1.26 -7.98
N ILE A 150 -9.28 -1.63 -7.62
CA ILE A 150 -9.63 -2.09 -6.28
C ILE A 150 -10.00 -3.57 -6.32
N LYS A 151 -9.64 -4.33 -5.28
CA LYS A 151 -10.09 -5.72 -5.16
C LYS A 151 -11.59 -5.74 -4.81
N LYS A 152 -12.35 -6.64 -5.43
CA LYS A 152 -13.76 -6.84 -5.05
C LYS A 152 -13.87 -7.30 -3.60
N GLY A 153 -14.79 -6.70 -2.84
CA GLY A 153 -15.03 -7.00 -1.44
C GLY A 153 -16.27 -6.27 -0.89
N PRO A 154 -16.58 -6.46 0.41
CA PRO A 154 -17.60 -5.68 1.11
C PRO A 154 -17.22 -4.21 1.25
N ARG A 155 -18.18 -3.32 1.57
CA ARG A 155 -17.91 -1.86 1.65
C ARG A 155 -16.83 -1.56 2.69
N THR A 156 -16.88 -2.28 3.82
CA THR A 156 -15.89 -2.24 4.91
C THR A 156 -14.44 -2.46 4.47
N LYS A 157 -14.20 -3.10 3.31
CA LYS A 157 -12.87 -3.24 2.71
C LYS A 157 -12.64 -2.30 1.54
N VAL A 158 -13.66 -2.12 0.70
CA VAL A 158 -13.57 -1.34 -0.54
C VAL A 158 -13.35 0.14 -0.25
N ILE A 159 -14.06 0.72 0.72
CA ILE A 159 -13.97 2.14 1.04
C ILE A 159 -12.57 2.53 1.55
N PRO A 160 -12.01 1.86 2.59
CA PRO A 160 -10.65 2.15 3.03
C PRO A 160 -9.62 1.95 1.90
N SER A 161 -9.78 0.91 1.08
CA SER A 161 -8.88 0.67 -0.07
C SER A 161 -8.95 1.80 -1.10
N VAL A 162 -10.15 2.30 -1.44
CA VAL A 162 -10.30 3.44 -2.35
C VAL A 162 -9.63 4.68 -1.77
N ALA A 163 -9.82 4.95 -0.48
CA ALA A 163 -9.21 6.10 0.19
C ALA A 163 -7.68 6.05 0.17
N HIS A 164 -7.10 4.87 0.43
CA HIS A 164 -5.66 4.62 0.37
C HIS A 164 -5.09 4.93 -1.03
N GLU A 165 -5.63 4.29 -2.05
CA GLU A 165 -5.14 4.43 -3.43
C GLU A 165 -5.39 5.83 -4.01
N TYR A 166 -6.49 6.47 -3.62
CA TYR A 166 -6.77 7.85 -4.04
C TYR A 166 -5.83 8.85 -3.37
N THR A 167 -5.40 8.59 -2.13
CA THR A 167 -4.34 9.38 -1.50
C THR A 167 -3.05 9.30 -2.32
N HIS A 168 -2.66 8.13 -2.83
CA HIS A 168 -1.52 8.01 -3.72
C HIS A 168 -1.68 8.76 -5.05
N HIS A 169 -2.90 8.85 -5.59
CA HIS A 169 -3.17 9.68 -6.76
C HIS A 169 -2.84 11.15 -6.50
N ILE A 170 -3.37 11.71 -5.41
CA ILE A 170 -3.13 13.11 -5.01
C ILE A 170 -1.63 13.36 -4.82
N GLN A 171 -0.97 12.50 -4.04
CA GLN A 171 0.48 12.58 -3.81
C GLN A 171 1.32 12.56 -5.11
N ASN A 172 0.86 11.86 -6.14
CA ASN A 172 1.55 11.78 -7.42
C ASN A 172 1.27 12.99 -8.33
N LYS A 173 0.14 13.70 -8.15
CA LYS A 173 -0.22 14.86 -8.97
C LYS A 173 0.43 16.15 -8.50
N ASP A 174 0.49 16.36 -7.19
CA ASP A 174 0.94 17.65 -6.67
C ASP A 174 2.47 17.84 -6.73
N ASP A 175 3.24 16.80 -7.08
CA ASP A 175 4.72 16.72 -7.00
C ASP A 175 5.30 17.22 -5.65
N ALA A 176 4.44 17.46 -4.65
CA ALA A 176 4.73 18.10 -3.38
C ALA A 176 5.53 17.18 -2.45
N ILE A 177 5.39 15.87 -2.65
CA ILE A 177 6.15 14.85 -1.93
C ILE A 177 7.12 14.22 -2.92
N PRO A 178 8.44 14.32 -2.70
CA PRO A 178 9.42 13.68 -3.57
C PRO A 178 9.08 12.19 -3.72
N ARG A 179 8.98 11.70 -4.96
CA ARG A 179 8.71 10.28 -5.28
C ARG A 179 9.62 9.29 -4.52
N LYS A 180 10.78 9.76 -4.06
CA LYS A 180 11.77 9.02 -3.27
C LYS A 180 11.37 8.79 -1.80
N SER A 181 10.30 9.40 -1.27
CA SER A 181 9.88 9.26 0.13
C SER A 181 8.74 8.25 0.29
N THR A 182 8.96 6.99 -0.12
CA THR A 182 7.96 5.92 -0.05
C THR A 182 7.37 5.76 1.35
N ILE A 183 8.20 5.78 2.39
CA ILE A 183 7.76 5.71 3.80
C ILE A 183 6.72 6.79 4.14
N PHE A 184 6.95 8.03 3.72
CA PHE A 184 6.01 9.12 4.02
C PHE A 184 4.68 8.91 3.28
N ARG A 185 4.78 8.56 2.00
CA ARG A 185 3.62 8.37 1.12
C ARG A 185 2.69 7.29 1.65
N GLU A 186 3.26 6.13 2.00
CA GLU A 186 2.51 5.04 2.60
C GLU A 186 1.94 5.41 3.97
N GLY A 187 2.73 6.10 4.81
CA GLY A 187 2.25 6.56 6.11
C GLY A 187 1.02 7.47 6.02
N GLN A 188 1.03 8.44 5.10
CA GLN A 188 -0.11 9.32 4.89
C GLN A 188 -1.32 8.56 4.33
N ALA A 189 -1.11 7.68 3.35
CA ALA A 189 -2.18 6.87 2.77
C ALA A 189 -2.86 5.98 3.83
N ARG A 190 -2.07 5.33 4.70
CA ARG A 190 -2.57 4.55 5.85
C ARG A 190 -3.38 5.37 6.84
N GLN A 191 -2.94 6.60 7.10
CA GLN A 191 -3.64 7.49 8.01
C GLN A 191 -4.98 7.97 7.44
N ILE A 192 -5.01 8.32 6.16
CA ILE A 192 -6.26 8.68 5.47
C ILE A 192 -7.20 7.48 5.38
N GLU A 193 -6.68 6.30 5.02
CA GLU A 193 -7.42 5.03 5.03
C GLU A 193 -8.12 4.81 6.38
N ALA A 194 -7.39 4.96 7.48
CA ALA A 194 -7.94 4.80 8.81
C ALA A 194 -8.97 5.87 9.16
N LYS A 195 -8.73 7.14 8.80
CA LYS A 195 -9.65 8.22 9.12
C LYS A 195 -10.96 8.10 8.35
N VAL A 196 -10.90 7.70 7.09
CA VAL A 196 -12.08 7.40 6.29
C VAL A 196 -12.84 6.21 6.88
N ALA A 197 -12.15 5.16 7.33
CA ALA A 197 -12.79 4.03 8.01
C ALA A 197 -13.54 4.45 9.28
N GLU A 198 -12.97 5.37 10.09
CA GLU A 198 -13.64 5.96 11.26
C GLU A 198 -14.92 6.73 10.86
N ILE A 199 -14.83 7.62 9.85
CA ILE A 199 -15.98 8.41 9.38
C ILE A 199 -17.12 7.49 8.93
N TYR A 200 -16.81 6.43 8.17
CA TYR A 200 -17.83 5.49 7.71
C TYR A 200 -18.34 4.57 8.82
N CYS A 201 -17.49 4.18 9.78
CA CYS A 201 -17.91 3.47 10.97
C CYS A 201 -18.96 4.27 11.75
N GLU A 202 -18.73 5.56 11.97
CA GLU A 202 -19.68 6.45 12.66
C GLU A 202 -20.96 6.66 11.86
N ARG A 203 -20.82 6.94 10.56
CA ARG A 203 -21.96 7.25 9.68
C ARG A 203 -22.88 6.05 9.44
N GLU A 204 -22.30 4.86 9.29
CA GLU A 204 -23.05 3.62 9.00
C GLU A 204 -23.27 2.78 10.27
N CYS A 205 -22.83 3.27 11.44
CA CYS A 205 -22.89 2.56 12.73
C CYS A 205 -22.34 1.13 12.66
N ASN A 206 -21.20 0.93 11.98
CA ASN A 206 -20.64 -0.39 11.70
C ASN A 206 -19.15 -0.47 12.06
N GLU A 207 -18.81 -1.08 13.21
CA GLU A 207 -17.42 -1.26 13.65
C GLU A 207 -16.59 -2.18 12.73
N ALA A 208 -17.22 -2.92 11.80
CA ALA A 208 -16.50 -3.77 10.86
C ALA A 208 -15.60 -2.98 9.89
N PHE A 209 -15.86 -1.68 9.69
CA PHE A 209 -14.96 -0.78 8.96
C PHE A 209 -13.57 -0.69 9.60
N LEU A 210 -13.50 -0.81 10.93
CA LEU A 210 -12.26 -0.60 11.68
C LEU A 210 -11.39 -1.86 11.74
N TYR A 211 -11.98 -3.06 11.57
CA TYR A 211 -11.29 -4.31 11.84
C TYR A 211 -10.01 -4.49 11.01
N ASP A 212 -10.11 -4.45 9.68
CA ASP A 212 -8.95 -4.74 8.82
C ASP A 212 -7.89 -3.64 8.93
N VAL A 213 -8.31 -2.38 9.09
CA VAL A 213 -7.41 -1.23 9.32
C VAL A 213 -6.65 -1.42 10.63
N GLN A 214 -7.34 -1.82 11.71
CA GLN A 214 -6.74 -2.02 13.02
C GLN A 214 -5.80 -3.24 13.03
N ASP A 215 -6.18 -4.33 12.35
CA ASP A 215 -5.34 -5.53 12.19
C ASP A 215 -4.01 -5.19 11.50
N LEU A 216 -4.07 -4.48 10.37
CA LEU A 216 -2.89 -4.00 9.65
C LEU A 216 -2.07 -3.03 10.52
N ARG A 217 -2.72 -2.08 11.20
CA ARG A 217 -2.06 -1.11 12.06
C ARG A 217 -1.22 -1.77 13.15
N VAL A 218 -1.79 -2.74 13.86
CA VAL A 218 -1.08 -3.48 14.91
C VAL A 218 0.04 -4.32 14.31
N GLY A 219 -0.19 -4.99 13.16
CA GLY A 219 0.84 -5.76 12.47
C GLY A 219 2.04 -4.91 12.04
N GLU A 220 1.78 -3.74 11.46
CA GLU A 220 2.78 -2.76 11.03
C GLU A 220 3.58 -2.16 12.21
N LEU A 221 2.91 -1.89 13.33
CA LEU A 221 3.55 -1.48 14.59
C LEU A 221 4.45 -2.59 15.16
N LYS A 222 3.96 -3.84 15.21
CA LYS A 222 4.75 -5.00 15.66
C LYS A 222 6.01 -5.18 14.82
N SER A 223 5.86 -5.13 13.49
CA SER A 223 6.97 -5.24 12.53
C SER A 223 8.03 -4.16 12.79
N THR A 224 7.60 -2.91 13.00
CA THR A 224 8.51 -1.79 13.27
C THR A 224 9.17 -1.90 14.64
N TYR A 225 8.42 -2.29 15.68
CA TYR A 225 8.92 -2.51 17.03
C TYR A 225 10.01 -3.59 17.08
N LEU A 226 9.74 -4.75 16.47
CA LEU A 226 10.69 -5.87 16.40
C LEU A 226 11.97 -5.46 15.69
N TRP A 227 11.84 -4.78 14.55
CA TRP A 227 12.98 -4.29 13.79
C TRP A 227 13.81 -3.26 14.58
N LEU A 228 13.18 -2.33 15.30
CA LEU A 228 13.89 -1.39 16.17
C LEU A 228 14.61 -2.11 17.33
N CYS A 229 13.96 -3.08 17.96
CA CYS A 229 14.56 -3.88 19.02
C CYS A 229 15.82 -4.60 18.52
N GLN A 230 15.72 -5.28 17.38
CA GLN A 230 16.85 -5.95 16.75
C GLN A 230 17.98 -4.96 16.43
N LYS A 231 17.65 -3.83 15.80
CA LYS A 231 18.62 -2.81 15.39
C LYS A 231 19.42 -2.23 16.58
N PHE A 232 18.77 -2.08 17.73
CA PHE A 232 19.37 -1.47 18.92
C PHE A 232 19.78 -2.49 20.01
N GLY A 233 19.74 -3.80 19.70
CA GLY A 233 20.11 -4.85 20.66
C GLY A 233 19.22 -4.88 21.90
N LYS A 234 17.95 -4.51 21.76
CA LYS A 234 16.94 -4.58 22.84
C LYS A 234 16.16 -5.89 22.74
N VAL A 235 15.81 -6.45 23.88
CA VAL A 235 14.95 -7.63 23.96
C VAL A 235 13.49 -7.17 23.87
N PRO A 236 12.70 -7.66 22.89
CA PRO A 236 11.31 -7.26 22.74
C PRO A 236 10.43 -7.85 23.86
N LYS A 237 9.48 -7.04 24.35
CA LYS A 237 8.49 -7.45 25.35
C LYS A 237 7.49 -8.42 24.71
N GLN A 238 7.54 -9.68 25.13
CA GLN A 238 6.68 -10.74 24.57
C GLN A 238 5.18 -10.48 24.78
N SER A 239 4.81 -9.79 25.86
CA SER A 239 3.43 -9.41 26.14
C SER A 239 2.83 -8.49 25.07
N LEU A 240 3.64 -7.72 24.35
CA LEU A 240 3.17 -6.84 23.26
C LEU A 240 3.01 -7.58 21.93
N LEU A 241 3.48 -8.83 21.85
CA LEU A 241 3.49 -9.62 20.62
C LEU A 241 2.40 -10.71 20.59
N SER A 242 1.63 -10.85 21.68
CA SER A 242 0.69 -11.94 21.86
C SER A 242 -0.54 -11.86 20.96
N ILE A 243 -0.96 -10.65 20.58
CA ILE A 243 -2.11 -10.48 19.69
C ILE A 243 -1.73 -10.91 18.27
N LYS A 244 -2.56 -11.76 17.67
CA LYS A 244 -2.34 -12.24 16.31
C LYS A 244 -2.79 -11.21 15.30
N THR A 245 -2.03 -11.05 14.23
CA THR A 245 -2.34 -10.15 13.11
C THR A 245 -2.15 -10.86 11.79
N SER A 246 -2.78 -10.37 10.71
CA SER A 246 -2.56 -10.93 9.36
C SER A 246 -1.09 -10.85 8.89
N MET A 247 -0.29 -9.96 9.47
CA MET A 247 1.11 -9.71 9.11
C MET A 247 2.13 -10.55 9.89
N ASP A 248 1.72 -11.38 10.85
CA ASP A 248 2.66 -12.14 11.69
C ASP A 248 3.53 -13.15 10.91
N THR A 249 3.18 -13.44 9.64
CA THR A 249 3.97 -14.29 8.75
C THR A 249 5.01 -13.54 7.91
N GLU A 250 4.93 -12.22 7.86
CA GLU A 250 5.85 -11.38 7.11
C GLU A 250 7.14 -11.17 7.91
N LYS A 251 8.29 -11.47 7.31
CA LYS A 251 9.58 -11.44 8.00
C LYS A 251 10.29 -10.09 7.94
N ASP A 252 9.91 -9.24 7.00
CA ASP A 252 10.64 -8.02 6.68
C ASP A 252 9.81 -6.76 6.96
N GLN A 253 10.50 -5.72 7.38
CA GLN A 253 9.91 -4.40 7.53
C GLN A 253 9.61 -3.79 6.16
N SER A 254 8.34 -3.45 5.91
CA SER A 254 7.94 -2.75 4.68
C SER A 254 7.97 -1.22 4.86
N PRO A 255 8.02 -0.44 3.76
CA PRO A 255 7.80 1.00 3.80
C PRO A 255 6.47 1.38 4.46
N HIS A 256 5.42 0.57 4.31
CA HIS A 256 4.13 0.76 4.98
C HIS A 256 4.28 0.69 6.49
N SER A 257 4.98 -0.34 7.01
CA SER A 257 5.18 -0.51 8.46
C SER A 257 5.86 0.70 9.09
N LEU A 258 6.95 1.17 8.46
CA LEU A 258 7.67 2.37 8.90
C LEU A 258 6.83 3.64 8.77
N GLY A 259 6.09 3.76 7.67
CA GLY A 259 5.27 4.92 7.37
C GLY A 259 4.13 5.08 8.35
N ASN A 260 3.36 4.02 8.57
CA ASN A 260 2.25 4.04 9.49
C ASN A 260 2.74 4.32 10.93
N THR A 261 3.80 3.64 11.37
CA THR A 261 4.38 3.89 12.70
C THR A 261 4.82 5.34 12.88
N LEU A 262 5.43 5.95 11.85
CA LEU A 262 5.83 7.35 11.87
C LEU A 262 4.67 8.30 12.07
N PHE A 263 3.57 8.07 11.35
CA PHE A 263 2.41 8.93 11.43
C PHE A 263 1.61 8.73 12.72
N LEU A 264 1.65 7.53 13.31
CA LEU A 264 1.04 7.27 14.62
C LEU A 264 1.86 7.88 15.77
N LEU A 265 3.18 7.85 15.68
CA LEU A 265 4.06 8.44 16.69
C LEU A 265 4.04 9.96 16.70
N TYR A 266 3.88 10.58 15.53
CA TYR A 266 4.03 12.03 15.41
C TYR A 266 3.05 12.81 16.32
N PRO A 267 1.74 12.50 16.34
CA PRO A 267 0.81 13.13 17.28
C PRO A 267 1.18 12.89 18.73
N THR A 268 1.62 11.67 19.09
CA THR A 268 2.06 11.36 20.46
C THR A 268 3.25 12.21 20.90
N LEU A 269 4.18 12.50 19.99
CA LEU A 269 5.38 13.27 20.29
C LEU A 269 5.19 14.79 20.23
N THR A 270 4.23 15.27 19.43
CA THR A 270 4.10 16.71 19.11
C THR A 270 2.78 17.34 19.56
N GLY A 271 1.79 16.52 19.92
CA GLY A 271 0.41 16.95 20.19
C GLY A 271 -0.35 17.46 18.96
N LYS A 272 0.21 17.33 17.75
CA LYS A 272 -0.39 17.81 16.51
C LYS A 272 -0.73 16.64 15.60
N GLU A 273 -1.94 16.68 15.04
CA GLU A 273 -2.31 15.76 13.98
C GLU A 273 -1.50 16.00 12.70
N PHE A 274 -1.30 14.95 11.91
CA PHE A 274 -0.40 14.93 10.76
C PHE A 274 -1.15 14.86 9.41
N TYR A 275 -2.44 15.23 9.39
CA TYR A 275 -3.30 15.13 8.20
C TYR A 275 -3.27 16.38 7.29
N VAL A 276 -2.86 17.52 7.82
CA VAL A 276 -2.85 18.83 7.12
C VAL A 276 -1.80 18.84 6.00
N PRO A 277 -2.08 19.43 4.83
CA PRO A 277 -1.26 19.29 3.63
C PRO A 277 0.20 19.62 3.93
N VAL A 278 1.08 18.66 3.63
CA VAL A 278 2.51 18.91 3.48
C VAL A 278 2.71 19.62 2.15
N THR A 279 2.08 20.78 1.98
CA THR A 279 2.47 21.79 1.01
C THR A 279 3.61 22.57 1.66
N HIS A 280 4.83 22.17 1.31
CA HIS A 280 6.08 22.92 1.43
C HIS A 280 6.66 23.30 2.81
N GLN A 281 5.90 23.38 3.91
CA GLN A 281 6.44 24.01 5.14
C GLN A 281 7.27 23.08 6.05
N ILE A 282 7.07 21.76 6.04
CA ILE A 282 7.74 20.84 7.00
C ILE A 282 9.07 20.28 6.45
N LEU A 283 9.30 20.35 5.13
CA LEU A 283 10.53 19.83 4.51
C LEU A 283 11.65 20.87 4.39
N GLN A 284 11.42 22.13 4.76
CA GLN A 284 12.51 23.08 4.90
C GLN A 284 13.25 22.81 6.23
N PRO A 285 14.55 22.52 6.21
CA PRO A 285 15.32 22.38 7.42
C PRO A 285 15.36 23.75 8.12
N SER A 286 14.82 23.81 9.35
CA SER A 286 15.20 24.82 10.33
C SER A 286 16.64 24.61 10.75
#